data_AF-A0A377CDB2-F1
#
_entry.id   AF-A0A377CDB2-F1
#
_cell.length_a   1.000
_cell.length_b   1.000
_cell.length_c   1.000
_cell.angle_alpha   90.00
_cell.angle_beta   90.00
_cell.angle_gamma   90.00
#
_symmetry.space_group_name_H-M   'P 1'
#
loop_
_entity.id
_entity.type
_entity.pdbx_description
1 polymer ?
#
loop_
_entity_poly.entity_id
_entity_poly.type
_entity_poly.pdbx_seq_one_letter_code
_entity_poly.pdbx_strand_id
1 'polypeptide(L)'
;MKDNPLISIYMPTWNRQQLAIRAIKSVLRQDYSNWEMIIVDDCSTSWEQLQQYVTALNDPRITYIHNDINSGACAVRNQAIMLAQGEYITGIDDDDEWTPNRLSVFLAHKQQLVTHAFLYANDYVCQGEVYSQPASLPLYPKSPYSRRLFYKRNIIGNQVFTWAWRFQRMFVRYRTESGTGLRHLPADGGGVWRTVESGRSDADPAYQSR
;
A
#
# COMPACT_ATOMS: atom_id res chain seq x y z
N MET A 1 3.57 26.05 4.11
CA MET A 1 3.33 24.64 3.73
C MET A 1 3.57 24.53 2.23
N LYS A 2 4.04 23.41 1.70
CA LYS A 2 4.13 23.27 0.23
C LYS A 2 2.72 23.40 -0.35
N ASP A 3 2.56 24.20 -1.40
CA ASP A 3 1.27 24.43 -2.06
C ASP A 3 0.76 23.19 -2.81
N ASN A 4 1.59 22.15 -2.93
CA ASN A 4 1.27 20.90 -3.60
C ASN A 4 2.06 19.73 -2.95
N PRO A 5 1.66 19.20 -1.78
CA PRO A 5 2.42 18.17 -1.07
C PRO A 5 2.25 16.78 -1.72
N LEU A 6 3.36 16.06 -1.94
CA LEU A 6 3.30 14.70 -2.49
C LEU A 6 2.56 13.74 -1.54
N ILE A 7 1.64 12.94 -2.08
CA ILE A 7 0.98 11.85 -1.36
C ILE A 7 1.49 10.51 -1.90
N SER A 8 2.09 9.68 -1.04
CA SER A 8 2.40 8.29 -1.40
C SER A 8 1.19 7.38 -1.15
N ILE A 9 0.93 6.50 -2.10
CA ILE A 9 -0.14 5.51 -2.05
C ILE A 9 0.50 4.13 -2.10
N TYR A 10 0.38 3.35 -1.02
CA TYR A 10 0.84 1.96 -1.06
C TYR A 10 -0.29 1.02 -1.44
N MET A 11 0.03 -0.02 -2.22
CA MET A 11 -0.90 -1.10 -2.59
C MET A 11 -0.19 -2.46 -2.52
N PRO A 12 -0.43 -3.27 -1.48
CA PRO A 12 -0.03 -4.67 -1.49
C PRO A 12 -0.96 -5.46 -2.42
N THR A 13 -0.44 -6.46 -3.14
CA THR A 13 -1.29 -7.38 -3.92
C THR A 13 -0.74 -8.80 -3.92
N TRP A 14 -1.63 -9.78 -3.99
CA TRP A 14 -1.27 -11.19 -4.16
C TRP A 14 -2.40 -11.95 -4.84
N ASN A 15 -2.13 -12.52 -6.02
CA ASN A 15 -3.05 -13.34 -6.83
C ASN A 15 -4.39 -12.66 -7.16
N ARG A 16 -4.36 -11.34 -7.42
CA ARG A 16 -5.57 -10.51 -7.66
C ARG A 16 -5.38 -9.46 -8.76
N GLN A 17 -4.66 -9.80 -9.82
CA GLN A 17 -4.23 -8.90 -10.88
C GLN A 17 -5.37 -8.06 -11.47
N GLN A 18 -6.53 -8.67 -11.75
CA GLN A 18 -7.66 -7.95 -12.33
C GLN A 18 -8.26 -6.91 -11.37
N LEU A 19 -8.31 -7.25 -10.08
CA LEU A 19 -8.76 -6.33 -9.05
C LEU A 19 -7.74 -5.21 -8.86
N ALA A 20 -6.45 -5.55 -8.80
CA ALA A 20 -5.36 -4.58 -8.71
C ALA A 20 -5.39 -3.57 -9.87
N ILE A 21 -5.63 -4.04 -11.10
CA ILE A 21 -5.83 -3.17 -12.28
C ILE A 21 -7.00 -2.20 -12.07
N ARG A 22 -8.11 -2.67 -11.51
CA ARG A 22 -9.28 -1.84 -11.19
C ARG A 22 -8.95 -0.78 -10.12
N ALA A 23 -8.26 -1.18 -9.06
CA ALA A 23 -7.78 -0.27 -8.01
C ALA A 23 -6.86 0.82 -8.59
N ILE A 24 -5.86 0.45 -9.42
CA ILE A 24 -4.96 1.37 -10.12
C ILE A 24 -5.74 2.37 -10.98
N LYS A 25 -6.72 1.89 -11.75
CA LYS A 25 -7.58 2.77 -12.56
C LYS A 25 -8.33 3.79 -11.69
N SER A 26 -8.73 3.45 -10.47
CA SER A 26 -9.39 4.38 -9.56
C SER A 26 -8.44 5.46 -9.00
N VAL A 27 -7.16 5.11 -8.79
CA VAL A 27 -6.10 6.05 -8.40
C VAL A 27 -5.76 7.00 -9.56
N LEU A 28 -5.68 6.49 -10.79
CA LEU A 28 -5.44 7.32 -11.98
C LEU A 28 -6.54 8.36 -12.24
N ARG A 29 -7.77 8.11 -11.75
CA ARG A 29 -8.91 9.03 -11.87
C ARG A 29 -8.96 10.10 -10.76
N GLN A 30 -7.99 10.16 -9.85
CA GLN A 30 -7.99 11.16 -8.79
C GLN A 30 -7.87 12.58 -9.35
N ASP A 31 -8.64 13.51 -8.78
CA ASP A 31 -8.64 14.94 -9.12
C ASP A 31 -7.37 15.67 -8.67
N TYR A 32 -6.66 15.10 -7.69
CA TYR A 32 -5.36 15.53 -7.23
C TYR A 32 -4.26 14.80 -8.00
N SER A 33 -3.28 15.54 -8.54
CA SER A 33 -2.30 14.98 -9.48
C SER A 33 -0.93 14.65 -8.88
N ASN A 34 -0.55 15.27 -7.74
CA ASN A 34 0.77 15.12 -7.15
C ASN A 34 0.82 13.97 -6.15
N TRP A 35 0.79 12.76 -6.67
CA TRP A 35 0.90 11.52 -5.92
C TRP A 35 1.92 10.59 -6.56
N GLU A 36 2.39 9.63 -5.78
CA GLU A 36 3.09 8.43 -6.25
C GLU A 36 2.35 7.19 -5.75
N MET A 37 2.42 6.10 -6.50
CA MET A 37 1.83 4.82 -6.14
C MET A 37 2.92 3.75 -6.11
N ILE A 38 3.02 3.02 -5.00
CA ILE A 38 3.99 1.96 -4.79
C ILE A 38 3.21 0.66 -4.64
N ILE A 39 3.28 -0.16 -5.68
CA ILE A 39 2.64 -1.46 -5.78
C ILE A 39 3.67 -2.51 -5.44
N VAL A 40 3.37 -3.35 -4.45
CA VAL A 40 4.22 -4.49 -4.10
C VAL A 40 3.40 -5.76 -4.25
N ASP A 41 3.79 -6.56 -5.22
CA ASP A 41 3.22 -7.87 -5.55
C ASP A 41 3.99 -8.95 -4.78
N ASP A 42 3.28 -9.69 -3.93
CA ASP A 42 3.86 -10.65 -2.98
C ASP A 42 3.93 -12.07 -3.55
N CYS A 43 4.66 -12.23 -4.65
CA CYS A 43 4.87 -13.48 -5.40
C CYS A 43 3.61 -14.04 -6.09
N SER A 44 2.80 -13.18 -6.71
CA SER A 44 1.63 -13.66 -7.46
C SER A 44 2.03 -14.59 -8.61
N THR A 45 1.23 -15.61 -8.88
CA THR A 45 1.53 -16.58 -9.95
C THR A 45 1.47 -15.97 -11.35
N SER A 46 0.60 -14.97 -11.55
CA SER A 46 0.42 -14.26 -12.83
C SER A 46 0.90 -12.81 -12.75
N TRP A 47 1.97 -12.55 -12.01
CA TRP A 47 2.51 -11.20 -11.75
C TRP A 47 2.88 -10.45 -13.05
N GLU A 48 3.31 -11.16 -14.09
CA GLU A 48 3.69 -10.59 -15.38
C GLU A 48 2.54 -9.82 -16.03
N GLN A 49 1.29 -10.28 -15.86
CA GLN A 49 0.12 -9.58 -16.39
C GLN A 49 -0.02 -8.18 -15.78
N LEU A 50 0.15 -8.08 -14.46
CA LEU A 50 0.06 -6.81 -13.76
C LEU A 50 1.27 -5.92 -14.08
N GLN A 51 2.47 -6.49 -14.13
CA GLN A 51 3.68 -5.76 -14.52
C GLN A 51 3.57 -5.19 -15.94
N GLN A 52 3.10 -6.00 -16.90
CA GLN A 52 2.88 -5.55 -18.29
C GLN A 52 1.87 -4.43 -18.35
N TYR A 53 0.76 -4.53 -17.61
CA TYR A 53 -0.23 -3.45 -17.52
C TYR A 53 0.40 -2.17 -16.98
N VAL A 54 1.10 -2.22 -15.85
CA VAL A 54 1.76 -1.04 -15.25
C VAL A 54 2.81 -0.44 -16.19
N THR A 55 3.61 -1.29 -16.85
CA THR A 55 4.62 -0.84 -17.82
C THR A 55 3.97 -0.13 -19.01
N ALA A 56 2.86 -0.68 -19.53
CA ALA A 56 2.13 -0.11 -20.65
C ALA A 56 1.44 1.24 -20.32
N LEU A 57 1.14 1.52 -19.05
CA LEU A 57 0.65 2.84 -18.64
C LEU A 57 1.71 3.93 -18.86
N ASN A 58 3.00 3.58 -18.78
CA ASN A 58 4.12 4.52 -18.88
C ASN A 58 3.96 5.76 -17.97
N ASP A 59 3.34 5.57 -16.79
CA ASP A 59 3.10 6.64 -15.83
C ASP A 59 4.25 6.67 -14.80
N PRO A 60 5.08 7.72 -14.77
CA PRO A 60 6.24 7.79 -13.89
C PRO A 60 5.88 7.87 -12.40
N ARG A 61 4.59 8.08 -12.07
CA ARG A 61 4.12 8.11 -10.69
C ARG A 61 3.92 6.70 -10.10
N ILE A 62 3.95 5.65 -10.93
CA ILE A 62 3.66 4.28 -10.48
C ILE A 62 4.96 3.47 -10.46
N THR A 63 5.29 2.94 -9.29
CA THR A 63 6.36 1.97 -9.09
C THR A 63 5.75 0.60 -8.81
N TYR A 64 6.17 -0.42 -9.55
CA TYR A 64 5.77 -1.81 -9.33
C TYR A 64 6.99 -2.63 -8.91
N ILE A 65 6.83 -3.40 -7.82
CA ILE A 65 7.85 -4.28 -7.26
C ILE A 65 7.23 -5.67 -7.13
N HIS A 66 7.91 -6.68 -7.66
CA HIS A 66 7.54 -8.08 -7.49
C HIS A 66 8.51 -8.73 -6.49
N ASN A 67 7.96 -9.37 -5.46
CA ASN A 67 8.72 -10.15 -4.49
C ASN A 67 8.77 -11.62 -4.95
N ASP A 68 9.92 -12.26 -4.76
CA ASP A 68 10.09 -13.68 -5.11
C ASP A 68 9.45 -14.64 -4.08
N ILE A 69 9.21 -14.14 -2.85
CA ILE A 69 8.73 -14.94 -1.72
C ILE A 69 7.56 -14.25 -1.05
N ASN A 70 6.48 -14.99 -0.80
CA ASN A 70 5.33 -14.52 -0.06
C ASN A 70 5.73 -14.16 1.39
N SER A 71 5.61 -12.89 1.73
CA SER A 71 5.98 -12.35 3.05
C SER A 71 4.75 -11.92 3.87
N GLY A 72 3.57 -11.96 3.26
CA GLY A 72 2.28 -11.60 3.84
C GLY A 72 2.00 -10.10 3.79
N ALA A 73 0.71 -9.75 3.74
CA ALA A 73 0.22 -8.40 3.48
C ALA A 73 0.83 -7.31 4.39
N CYS A 74 1.10 -7.62 5.66
CA CYS A 74 1.73 -6.68 6.59
C CYS A 74 3.18 -6.34 6.18
N ALA A 75 3.99 -7.34 5.81
CA ALA A 75 5.38 -7.13 5.41
C ALA A 75 5.46 -6.34 4.10
N VAL A 76 4.62 -6.71 3.14
CA VAL A 76 4.47 -6.08 1.82
C VAL A 76 4.07 -4.61 1.95
N ARG A 77 3.09 -4.32 2.82
CA ARG A 77 2.69 -2.95 3.14
C ARG A 77 3.82 -2.14 3.75
N ASN A 78 4.56 -2.75 4.68
CA ASN A 78 5.69 -2.10 5.34
C ASN A 78 6.81 -1.77 4.34
N GLN A 79 7.09 -2.67 3.39
CA GLN A 79 8.04 -2.43 2.29
C GLN A 79 7.62 -1.20 1.47
N ALA A 80 6.37 -1.12 1.03
CA ALA A 80 5.86 0.03 0.29
C ALA A 80 5.93 1.34 1.10
N ILE A 81 5.56 1.30 2.38
CA ILE A 81 5.63 2.45 3.30
C ILE A 81 7.07 2.97 3.46
N MET A 82 8.05 2.06 3.50
CA MET A 82 9.46 2.43 3.64
C MET A 82 10.03 3.09 2.39
N LEU A 83 9.46 2.80 1.22
CA LEU A 83 9.85 3.39 -0.08
C LEU A 83 9.14 4.73 -0.37
N ALA A 84 8.08 5.05 0.37
CA ALA A 84 7.30 6.27 0.21
C ALA A 84 8.14 7.56 0.40
N GLN A 85 8.01 8.49 -0.54
CA GLN A 85 8.70 9.78 -0.58
C GLN A 85 7.76 10.97 -0.29
N GLY A 86 6.47 10.70 -0.14
CA GLY A 86 5.42 11.69 0.10
C GLY A 86 5.55 12.38 1.46
N GLU A 87 5.01 13.60 1.53
CA GLU A 87 4.78 14.28 2.81
C GLU A 87 3.67 13.56 3.59
N TYR A 88 2.64 13.12 2.85
CA TYR A 88 1.55 12.32 3.36
C TYR A 88 1.57 10.93 2.74
N ILE A 89 0.93 9.98 3.43
CA ILE A 89 0.80 8.61 2.98
C ILE A 89 -0.63 8.13 3.19
N THR A 90 -1.11 7.32 2.25
CA THR A 90 -2.32 6.51 2.40
C THR A 90 -2.18 5.18 1.70
N GLY A 91 -3.17 4.30 1.82
CA GLY A 91 -3.15 2.97 1.22
C GLY A 91 -4.47 2.62 0.58
N ILE A 92 -4.42 1.81 -0.47
CA ILE A 92 -5.56 1.18 -1.13
C ILE A 92 -5.37 -0.34 -1.10
N ASP A 93 -6.45 -1.08 -0.84
CA ASP A 93 -6.43 -2.53 -1.02
C ASP A 93 -6.72 -2.88 -2.49
N ASP A 94 -6.12 -3.96 -2.98
CA ASP A 94 -6.20 -4.32 -4.40
C ASP A 94 -7.60 -4.70 -4.88
N ASP A 95 -8.54 -4.95 -3.97
CA ASP A 95 -9.95 -5.23 -4.25
C ASP A 95 -10.88 -4.03 -4.14
N ASP A 96 -10.38 -2.86 -3.75
CA ASP A 96 -11.15 -1.63 -3.56
C ASP A 96 -11.05 -0.62 -4.72
N GLU A 97 -11.98 0.32 -4.73
CA GLU A 97 -11.98 1.49 -5.63
C GLU A 97 -12.23 2.78 -4.88
N TRP A 98 -11.55 3.84 -5.30
CA TRP A 98 -11.76 5.17 -4.75
C TRP A 98 -12.67 6.04 -5.60
N THR A 99 -13.41 6.94 -4.92
CA THR A 99 -14.06 8.07 -5.57
C THR A 99 -13.00 9.03 -6.12
N PRO A 100 -13.26 9.77 -7.23
CA PRO A 100 -12.28 10.65 -7.86
C PRO A 100 -11.71 11.75 -6.96
N ASN A 101 -12.39 12.13 -5.90
CA ASN A 101 -12.02 13.25 -5.02
C ASN A 101 -11.35 12.83 -3.70
N ARG A 102 -10.99 11.55 -3.52
CA ARG A 102 -10.51 11.06 -2.21
C ARG A 102 -9.27 11.81 -1.74
N LEU A 103 -8.28 11.98 -2.61
CA LEU A 103 -7.02 12.65 -2.26
C LEU A 103 -7.21 14.14 -1.96
N SER A 104 -7.98 14.87 -2.78
CA SER A 104 -8.27 16.29 -2.54
C SER A 104 -9.03 16.51 -1.23
N VAL A 105 -9.99 15.64 -0.92
CA VAL A 105 -10.74 15.66 0.35
C VAL A 105 -9.80 15.43 1.53
N PHE A 106 -8.91 14.44 1.49
CA PHE A 106 -7.93 14.24 2.56
C PHE A 106 -7.04 15.46 2.78
N LEU A 107 -6.56 16.08 1.69
CA LEU A 107 -5.75 17.29 1.77
C LEU A 107 -6.52 18.49 2.34
N ALA A 108 -7.80 18.64 2.01
CA ALA A 108 -8.66 19.70 2.56
C ALA A 108 -8.84 19.59 4.08
N HIS A 109 -8.64 18.39 4.64
CA HIS A 109 -8.74 18.11 6.07
C HIS A 109 -7.39 17.87 6.76
N LYS A 110 -6.24 18.03 6.07
CA LYS A 110 -4.91 17.69 6.60
C LYS A 110 -4.55 18.37 7.92
N GLN A 111 -5.07 19.57 8.19
CA GLN A 111 -4.93 20.30 9.45
C GLN A 111 -5.42 19.51 10.66
N GLN A 112 -6.37 18.60 10.49
CA GLN A 112 -6.84 17.71 11.55
C GLN A 112 -5.74 16.75 12.03
N LEU A 113 -4.72 16.46 11.22
CA LEU A 113 -3.59 15.62 11.59
C LEU A 113 -2.68 16.26 12.66
N VAL A 114 -2.85 17.55 12.97
CA VAL A 114 -2.16 18.20 14.09
C VAL A 114 -2.61 17.59 15.42
N THR A 115 -3.91 17.31 15.56
CA THR A 115 -4.52 16.77 16.78
C THR A 115 -4.93 15.30 16.67
N HIS A 116 -5.04 14.77 15.45
CA HIS A 116 -5.42 13.39 15.18
C HIS A 116 -4.24 12.58 14.60
N ALA A 117 -4.17 11.30 14.96
CA ALA A 117 -3.11 10.41 14.49
C ALA A 117 -3.19 10.13 12.97
N PHE A 118 -4.42 10.05 12.43
CA PHE A 118 -4.71 9.78 11.02
C PHE A 118 -6.15 10.21 10.70
N LEU A 119 -6.46 10.31 9.41
CA LEU A 119 -7.79 10.48 8.85
C LEU A 119 -8.18 9.22 8.06
N TYR A 120 -9.46 9.01 7.81
CA TYR A 120 -9.95 7.92 6.98
C TYR A 120 -11.35 8.28 6.46
N ALA A 121 -11.78 7.61 5.39
CA ALA A 121 -13.05 7.90 4.72
C ALA A 121 -14.16 6.91 5.10
N ASN A 122 -15.40 7.29 4.82
CA ASN A 122 -16.54 6.36 4.80
C ASN A 122 -16.38 5.35 3.66
N ASP A 123 -17.11 4.24 3.74
CA ASP A 123 -17.14 3.25 2.67
C ASP A 123 -18.46 3.33 1.91
N TYR A 124 -18.39 3.05 0.61
CA TYR A 124 -19.56 2.75 -0.20
C TYR A 124 -19.58 1.24 -0.43
N VAL A 125 -20.72 0.59 -0.19
CA VAL A 125 -20.85 -0.85 -0.38
C VAL A 125 -21.36 -1.11 -1.80
N CYS A 126 -20.52 -1.72 -2.63
CA CYS A 126 -20.92 -2.18 -3.96
C CYS A 126 -21.23 -3.67 -3.94
N GLN A 127 -22.46 -4.05 -4.29
CA GLN A 127 -22.83 -5.45 -4.54
C GLN A 127 -22.81 -5.69 -6.06
N GLY A 128 -21.74 -6.31 -6.57
CA GLY A 128 -21.53 -6.56 -8.01
C GLY A 128 -20.33 -5.83 -8.61
N GLU A 129 -20.15 -5.91 -9.93
CA GLU A 129 -18.89 -5.53 -10.58
C GLU A 129 -18.78 -4.05 -11.01
N VAL A 130 -19.87 -3.29 -11.08
CA VAL A 130 -19.80 -1.91 -11.60
C VAL A 130 -20.82 -0.99 -10.91
N TYR A 131 -20.34 0.17 -10.42
CA TYR A 131 -21.18 1.29 -10.05
C TYR A 131 -21.00 2.43 -11.07
N SER A 132 -22.09 3.08 -11.47
CA SER A 132 -22.05 4.19 -12.44
C SER A 132 -21.89 5.55 -11.75
N GLN A 133 -22.40 5.71 -10.53
CA GLN A 133 -22.29 6.92 -9.71
C GLN A 133 -22.21 6.54 -8.22
N PRO A 134 -21.29 7.12 -7.42
CA PRO A 134 -21.20 6.82 -5.99
C PRO A 134 -22.52 7.05 -5.21
N ALA A 135 -23.35 8.00 -5.65
CA ALA A 135 -24.63 8.31 -5.04
C ALA A 135 -25.66 7.16 -5.10
N SER A 136 -25.47 6.17 -5.98
CA SER A 136 -26.33 4.99 -6.04
C SER A 136 -25.92 3.88 -5.07
N LEU A 137 -24.79 4.03 -4.36
CA LEU A 137 -24.26 3.02 -3.45
C LEU A 137 -24.69 3.30 -2.01
N PRO A 138 -25.07 2.24 -1.24
CA PRO A 138 -25.24 2.36 0.20
C PRO A 138 -23.98 2.91 0.87
N LEU A 139 -24.14 4.04 1.57
CA LEU A 139 -23.08 4.62 2.40
C LEU A 139 -23.00 3.88 3.72
N TYR A 140 -21.81 3.40 4.07
CA TYR A 140 -21.47 2.89 5.38
C TYR A 140 -20.67 3.96 6.15
N PRO A 141 -21.35 4.81 6.95
CA PRO A 141 -20.67 5.89 7.66
C PRO A 141 -19.79 5.33 8.76
N LYS A 142 -18.61 5.93 8.93
CA LYS A 142 -17.71 5.58 10.03
C LYS A 142 -17.63 6.72 11.04
N SER A 143 -17.89 6.39 12.29
CA SER A 143 -17.86 7.34 13.41
C SER A 143 -16.44 7.71 13.81
N PRO A 144 -16.14 8.95 14.25
CA PRO A 144 -14.85 9.33 14.79
C PRO A 144 -14.32 8.29 15.79
N TYR A 145 -13.09 7.87 15.59
CA TYR A 145 -12.55 6.72 16.29
C TYR A 145 -11.60 7.16 17.39
N SER A 146 -11.82 6.62 18.59
CA SER A 146 -11.07 6.98 19.78
C SER A 146 -10.19 5.83 20.25
N ARG A 147 -9.15 6.15 21.03
CA ARG A 147 -8.29 5.15 21.67
C ARG A 147 -9.09 4.13 22.51
N ARG A 148 -10.18 4.57 23.16
CA ARG A 148 -11.07 3.68 23.93
C ARG A 148 -11.80 2.67 23.04
N LEU A 149 -12.20 3.07 21.84
CA LEU A 149 -12.82 2.17 20.86
C LEU A 149 -11.80 1.21 20.24
N PHE A 150 -10.55 1.66 20.04
CA PHE A 150 -9.46 0.82 19.55
C PHE A 150 -9.23 -0.43 20.40
N TYR A 151 -9.22 -0.30 21.72
CA TYR A 151 -9.06 -1.45 22.60
C TYR A 151 -10.26 -2.42 22.61
N LYS A 152 -11.39 -2.04 22.00
CA LYS A 152 -12.61 -2.87 21.99
C LYS A 152 -12.84 -3.56 20.64
N ARG A 153 -12.64 -2.83 19.54
CA ARG A 153 -12.88 -3.32 18.18
C ARG A 153 -12.01 -2.56 17.21
N ASN A 154 -11.27 -3.26 16.35
CA ASN A 154 -10.61 -2.62 15.23
C ASN A 154 -11.62 -2.41 14.08
N ILE A 155 -12.04 -1.16 13.85
CA ILE A 155 -12.97 -0.81 12.76
C ILE A 155 -12.30 0.03 11.67
N ILE A 156 -11.01 0.33 11.85
CA ILE A 156 -10.24 1.14 10.91
C ILE A 156 -9.28 0.23 10.17
N GLY A 157 -9.51 0.10 8.87
CA GLY A 157 -8.61 -0.59 7.97
C GLY A 157 -7.28 0.16 7.78
N ASN A 158 -6.43 -0.38 6.94
CA ASN A 158 -5.15 0.21 6.56
C ASN A 158 -5.26 1.46 5.70
N GLN A 159 -6.41 1.73 5.09
CA GLN A 159 -6.61 2.87 4.18
C GLN A 159 -6.80 4.22 4.90
N VAL A 160 -5.90 4.52 5.82
CA VAL A 160 -5.84 5.79 6.54
C VAL A 160 -4.95 6.78 5.81
N PHE A 161 -5.14 8.07 6.05
CA PHE A 161 -4.32 9.17 5.57
C PHE A 161 -3.59 9.82 6.74
N THR A 162 -2.27 9.93 6.66
CA THR A 162 -1.45 10.55 7.71
C THR A 162 -0.12 11.06 7.16
N TRP A 163 0.71 11.65 8.02
CA TRP A 163 2.09 12.01 7.66
C TRP A 163 2.91 10.75 7.38
N ALA A 164 3.64 10.71 6.26
CA ALA A 164 4.45 9.55 5.89
C ALA A 164 5.47 9.18 6.98
N TRP A 165 6.12 10.19 7.58
CA TRP A 165 7.10 10.00 8.64
C TRP A 165 6.52 9.25 9.86
N ARG A 166 5.21 9.36 10.16
CA ARG A 166 4.60 8.68 11.31
C ARG A 166 4.68 7.17 11.15
N PHE A 167 4.42 6.67 9.94
CA PHE A 167 4.54 5.25 9.64
C PHE A 167 6.01 4.84 9.58
N GLN A 168 6.85 5.60 8.88
CA GLN A 168 8.26 5.27 8.72
C GLN A 168 9.03 5.21 10.05
N ARG A 169 8.70 6.08 11.01
CA ARG A 169 9.34 6.08 12.35
C ARG A 169 9.05 4.83 13.17
N MET A 170 7.95 4.12 12.91
CA MET A 170 7.68 2.87 13.62
C MET A 170 8.79 1.86 13.34
N PHE A 171 9.29 1.79 12.10
CA PHE A 171 10.37 0.87 11.73
C PHE A 171 11.74 1.25 12.31
N VAL A 172 12.01 2.55 12.48
CA VAL A 172 13.26 3.03 13.10
C VAL A 172 13.32 2.61 14.58
N ARG A 173 12.22 2.76 15.32
CA ARG A 173 12.15 2.38 16.74
C ARG A 173 12.33 0.88 16.95
N TYR A 174 11.72 0.05 16.09
CA TYR A 174 11.91 -1.40 16.17
C TYR A 174 13.35 -1.82 15.92
N ARG A 175 14.11 -1.15 15.03
CA ARG A 175 15.53 -1.45 14.80
C ARG A 175 16.41 -1.08 16.00
N THR A 176 16.08 -0.04 16.75
CA THR A 176 16.87 0.39 17.92
C THR A 176 16.56 -0.39 19.19
N GLU A 177 15.33 -0.88 19.37
CA GLU A 177 14.91 -1.55 20.62
C GLU A 177 15.09 -3.08 20.60
N SER A 178 15.12 -3.73 19.43
CA SER A 178 15.10 -5.19 19.36
C SER A 178 16.47 -5.88 19.30
N GLY A 179 17.57 -5.18 18.96
CA GLY A 179 18.92 -5.78 18.80
C GLY A 179 19.00 -6.96 17.80
N THR A 180 17.88 -7.34 17.21
CA THR A 180 17.64 -8.45 16.32
C THR A 180 16.76 -7.86 15.23
N GLY A 181 17.41 -7.30 14.21
CA GLY A 181 16.72 -6.77 13.04
C GLY A 181 15.72 -7.78 12.50
N LEU A 182 14.64 -7.28 11.90
CA LEU A 182 13.75 -8.06 11.04
C LEU A 182 14.60 -9.03 10.22
N ARG A 183 14.57 -10.33 10.57
CA ARG A 183 15.13 -11.33 9.67
C ARG A 183 14.29 -11.22 8.41
N HIS A 184 14.95 -10.89 7.31
CA HIS A 184 14.43 -10.66 5.95
C HIS A 184 13.87 -9.27 5.61
N LEU A 185 14.62 -8.22 5.93
CA LEU A 185 14.80 -7.13 4.97
C LEU A 185 16.29 -6.82 4.92
N PRO A 186 16.99 -6.99 3.77
CA PRO A 186 18.38 -6.59 3.66
C PRO A 186 18.45 -5.08 3.90
N ALA A 187 18.99 -4.70 5.05
CA ALA A 187 19.48 -3.34 5.26
C ALA A 187 20.80 -3.30 4.51
N ASP A 188 20.75 -2.88 3.23
CA ASP A 188 21.80 -2.15 2.52
C ASP A 188 21.29 -1.87 1.10
N GLY A 189 21.06 -0.60 0.78
CA GLY A 189 20.63 -0.11 -0.53
C GLY A 189 21.74 -0.20 -1.59
N GLY A 190 22.18 -1.43 -1.88
CA GLY A 190 23.26 -1.72 -2.83
C GLY A 190 23.05 -3.07 -3.51
N GLY A 191 21.95 -3.25 -4.23
CA GLY A 191 21.74 -4.41 -5.09
C GLY A 191 22.35 -4.20 -6.47
N VAL A 192 23.52 -4.79 -6.72
CA VAL A 192 24.05 -5.00 -8.07
C VAL A 192 23.22 -6.10 -8.72
N TRP A 193 22.44 -5.75 -9.73
CA TRP A 193 21.69 -6.72 -10.56
C TRP A 193 22.66 -7.44 -11.50
N ARG A 194 22.81 -8.76 -11.39
CA ARG A 194 23.37 -9.62 -12.45
C ARG A 194 22.72 -10.99 -12.54
N THR A 195 22.73 -11.45 -13.79
CA THR A 195 21.95 -12.45 -14.51
C THR A 195 22.17 -13.90 -14.05
N VAL A 196 21.14 -14.73 -14.29
CA VAL A 196 21.18 -16.20 -14.19
C VAL A 196 22.10 -16.78 -15.26
N GLU A 197 23.09 -17.59 -14.86
CA GLU A 197 23.60 -18.69 -15.69
C GLU A 197 23.87 -19.95 -14.86
N SER A 198 23.72 -21.07 -15.55
CA SER A 198 23.54 -22.45 -15.10
C SER A 198 24.77 -23.13 -14.49
N GLY A 199 24.56 -23.99 -13.49
CA GLY A 199 25.50 -25.07 -13.18
C GLY A 199 25.28 -25.78 -11.84
N ARG A 200 25.00 -27.10 -11.93
CA ARG A 200 25.26 -28.23 -10.98
C ARG A 200 26.08 -27.93 -9.72
N SER A 201 25.98 -28.64 -8.61
CA SER A 201 25.18 -29.75 -8.07
C SER A 201 25.54 -29.84 -6.57
N ASP A 202 24.65 -30.39 -5.74
CA ASP A 202 24.93 -31.46 -4.77
C ASP A 202 23.95 -31.46 -3.57
N ALA A 203 23.49 -32.69 -3.29
CA ALA A 203 22.74 -33.28 -2.16
C ALA A 203 22.40 -32.40 -0.93
N ASP A 204 21.12 -32.29 -0.49
CA ASP A 204 20.26 -33.24 0.30
C ASP A 204 20.64 -33.34 1.81
N PRO A 205 19.77 -33.67 2.80
CA PRO A 205 18.29 -33.61 2.93
C PRO A 205 17.79 -32.87 4.21
N ALA A 206 16.46 -32.72 4.28
CA ALA A 206 15.60 -32.76 5.48
C ALA A 206 15.60 -31.61 6.50
N TYR A 207 14.49 -30.84 6.51
CA TYR A 207 13.75 -30.58 7.75
C TYR A 207 12.27 -30.27 7.46
N GLN A 208 11.39 -31.23 7.76
CA GLN A 208 9.94 -31.03 7.92
C GLN A 208 9.66 -30.61 9.37
N SER A 209 8.76 -29.64 9.58
CA SER A 209 7.74 -29.76 10.64
C SER A 209 6.60 -28.74 10.49
N ARG A 210 5.40 -29.32 10.40
CA ARG A 210 4.07 -28.92 10.93
C ARG A 210 3.48 -27.56 10.57
#